data_AF-A0A4D4KUL6-F1
#
_entry.id   AF-A0A4D4KUL6-F1
#
_cell.length_a   1.000
_cell.length_b   1.000
_cell.length_c   1.000
_cell.angle_alpha   90.00
_cell.angle_beta   90.00
_cell.angle_gamma   90.00
#
_symmetry.space_group_name_H-M   'P 1'
#
loop_
_entity.id
_entity.type
_entity.pdbx_description
1 polymer ?
#
loop_
_entity_poly.entity_id
_entity_poly.type
_entity_poly.pdbx_seq_one_letter_code
_entity_poly.pdbx_strand_id
1 'polypeptide(L)'
;MGVDLSQRLVPDELWSLVAPLLPSFSSRPQGGGTAPVDERAVFAAVVYVLTSGCAWRHLPETFGVSPATAHRRFAAWTEAGLWRRLHQAVLDELGARGEVDWTSAIVDAASVRAKKGDH
;
A
#
# COMPACT_ATOMS: atom_id res chain seq x y z
N MET A 1 19.37 -7.15 0.07
CA MET A 1 18.39 -8.22 -0.25
C MET A 1 17.02 -7.91 0.36
N GLY A 2 16.45 -6.71 0.11
CA GLY A 2 15.11 -6.31 0.60
C GLY A 2 14.10 -6.00 -0.51
N VAL A 3 14.58 -5.94 -1.76
CA VAL A 3 13.81 -5.62 -2.97
C VAL A 3 12.87 -6.76 -3.41
N ASP A 4 13.06 -7.98 -2.90
CA ASP A 4 12.28 -9.16 -3.32
C ASP A 4 10.87 -9.15 -2.74
N LEU A 5 10.71 -8.79 -1.46
CA LEU A 5 9.39 -8.83 -0.80
C LEU A 5 8.46 -7.71 -1.27
N SER A 6 8.98 -6.52 -1.54
CA SER A 6 8.17 -5.42 -2.06
C SER A 6 7.67 -5.70 -3.48
N GLN A 7 8.50 -6.26 -4.35
CA GLN A 7 8.09 -6.65 -5.70
C GLN A 7 7.12 -7.84 -5.71
N ARG A 8 7.28 -8.80 -4.78
CA ARG A 8 6.35 -9.93 -4.66
C ARG A 8 4.98 -9.54 -4.13
N LEU A 9 4.94 -8.63 -3.15
CA LEU A 9 3.68 -8.15 -2.59
C LEU A 9 3.01 -7.12 -3.48
N VAL A 10 3.80 -6.33 -4.20
CA VAL A 10 3.33 -5.26 -5.08
C VAL A 10 4.07 -5.41 -6.42
N PRO A 11 3.62 -6.32 -7.30
CA PRO A 11 4.18 -6.47 -8.65
C PRO A 11 3.94 -5.19 -9.48
N ASP A 12 4.65 -5.06 -10.60
CA ASP A 12 4.66 -3.83 -11.41
C ASP A 12 3.26 -3.51 -11.98
N GLU A 13 2.47 -4.54 -12.28
CA GLU A 13 1.10 -4.41 -12.77
C GLU A 13 0.20 -3.81 -11.70
N LEU A 14 0.27 -4.34 -10.47
CA LEU A 14 -0.47 -3.77 -9.34
C LEU A 14 0.01 -2.36 -9.02
N TRP A 15 1.32 -2.13 -9.06
CA TRP A 15 1.89 -0.80 -8.84
C TRP A 15 1.40 0.20 -9.88
N SER A 16 1.26 -0.19 -11.14
CA SER A 16 0.75 0.65 -12.22
C SER A 16 -0.71 1.09 -11.99
N LEU A 17 -1.52 0.26 -11.32
CA LEU A 17 -2.88 0.60 -10.90
C LEU A 17 -2.91 1.48 -9.64
N VAL A 18 -2.05 1.19 -8.67
CA VAL A 18 -2.03 1.88 -7.37
C VAL A 18 -1.39 3.27 -7.45
N ALA A 19 -0.24 3.39 -8.13
CA ALA A 19 0.54 4.62 -8.22
C ALA A 19 -0.29 5.86 -8.62
N PRO A 20 -1.17 5.83 -9.63
CA PRO A 20 -1.99 6.99 -9.99
C PRO A 20 -3.12 7.29 -8.99
N LEU A 21 -3.51 6.32 -8.15
CA LEU A 21 -4.56 6.48 -7.15
C LEU A 21 -4.04 7.01 -5.82
N LEU A 22 -2.74 6.87 -5.58
CA LEU A 22 -2.08 7.41 -4.40
C LEU A 22 -2.30 8.93 -4.36
N PRO A 23 -2.74 9.49 -3.22
CA PRO A 23 -2.75 10.92 -3.05
C PRO A 23 -1.35 11.45 -3.34
N SER A 24 -1.24 12.57 -4.05
CA SER A 24 0.05 13.17 -4.36
C SER A 24 0.75 13.62 -3.08
N PHE A 25 1.51 12.73 -2.43
CA PHE A 25 2.47 13.09 -1.42
C PHE A 25 3.75 13.51 -2.13
N SER A 26 3.63 14.53 -2.98
CA SER A 26 4.77 15.09 -3.71
C SER A 26 5.87 15.34 -2.69
N SER A 27 7.01 14.68 -2.91
CA SER A 27 8.27 15.13 -2.33
C SER A 27 8.35 16.62 -2.61
N ARG A 28 8.51 17.41 -1.55
CA ARG A 28 8.59 18.88 -1.66
C ARG A 28 9.71 19.18 -2.68
N PRO A 29 9.51 20.06 -3.68
CA PRO A 29 10.49 20.31 -4.75
C PRO A 29 11.73 21.09 -4.27
N GLN A 30 12.06 21.05 -2.98
CA GLN A 30 13.18 21.77 -2.40
C GLN A 30 14.39 20.84 -2.39
N GLY A 31 15.29 21.07 -3.34
CA GLY A 31 16.54 20.32 -3.50
C GLY A 31 17.30 20.20 -2.19
N GLY A 32 17.66 18.97 -1.84
CA GLY A 32 18.36 18.68 -0.58
C GLY A 32 18.32 17.21 -0.18
N GLY A 33 19.02 16.36 -0.93
CA GLY A 33 19.82 15.25 -0.37
C GLY A 33 19.18 14.13 0.47
N THR A 34 17.85 13.96 0.51
CA THR A 34 17.24 12.76 1.10
C THR A 34 16.50 12.00 0.01
N ALA A 35 16.91 10.76 -0.25
CA ALA A 35 16.30 9.91 -1.26
C ALA A 35 14.77 9.90 -1.09
N PRO A 36 13.99 9.99 -2.19
CA PRO A 36 12.53 9.90 -2.10
C PRO A 36 12.18 8.61 -1.37
N VAL A 37 11.33 8.72 -0.33
CA VAL A 37 10.76 7.54 0.31
C VAL A 37 10.05 6.76 -0.80
N ASP A 38 10.52 5.54 -1.07
CA ASP A 38 9.96 4.69 -2.10
C ASP A 38 8.48 4.40 -1.75
N GLU A 39 7.56 5.06 -2.46
CA GLU A 39 6.13 4.95 -2.20
C GLU A 39 5.63 3.51 -2.42
N ARG A 40 6.30 2.76 -3.30
CA ARG A 40 6.03 1.34 -3.49
C ARG A 40 6.47 0.54 -2.29
N ALA A 41 7.63 0.84 -1.70
CA ALA A 41 8.09 0.19 -0.47
C ALA A 41 7.15 0.48 0.71
N VAL A 42 6.64 1.72 0.83
CA VAL A 42 5.63 2.08 1.84
C VAL A 42 4.33 1.33 1.59
N PHE A 43 3.87 1.27 0.34
CA PHE A 43 2.66 0.54 0.00
C PHE A 43 2.80 -0.95 0.29
N ALA A 44 3.92 -1.57 -0.08
CA ALA A 44 4.22 -2.96 0.21
C ALA A 44 4.28 -3.25 1.71
N ALA A 45 4.89 -2.35 2.50
CA ALA A 45 4.93 -2.44 3.95
C ALA A 45 3.51 -2.40 4.57
N VAL A 46 2.65 -1.50 4.08
CA VAL A 46 1.24 -1.44 4.51
C VAL A 46 0.51 -2.73 4.13
N VAL A 47 0.63 -3.17 2.87
CA VAL A 47 0.02 -4.42 2.37
C VAL A 47 0.45 -5.61 3.20
N TYR A 48 1.73 -5.71 3.56
CA TYR A 48 2.25 -6.77 4.42
C TYR A 48 1.53 -6.81 5.77
N VAL A 49 1.39 -5.67 6.45
CA VAL A 49 0.71 -5.60 7.76
C VAL A 49 -0.78 -5.92 7.63
N LEU A 50 -1.41 -5.49 6.53
CA LEU A 50 -2.81 -5.78 6.25
C LEU A 50 -3.05 -7.28 6.04
N THR A 51 -2.26 -7.91 5.17
CA THR A 51 -2.41 -9.32 4.79
C THR A 51 -1.94 -10.30 5.87
N SER A 52 -0.83 -10.01 6.54
CA SER A 52 -0.28 -10.88 7.60
C SER A 52 -1.02 -10.79 8.93
N GLY A 53 -1.84 -9.75 9.13
CA GLY A 53 -2.51 -9.54 10.40
C GLY A 53 -1.63 -8.92 11.50
N CYS A 54 -0.31 -8.78 11.29
CA CYS A 54 0.63 -8.46 12.36
C CYS A 54 0.43 -7.04 12.94
N ALA A 55 1.02 -6.78 14.11
CA ALA A 55 1.09 -5.41 14.62
C ALA A 55 2.12 -4.59 13.82
N TRP A 56 1.91 -3.28 13.70
CA TRP A 56 2.82 -2.38 12.98
C TRP A 56 4.27 -2.47 13.48
N ARG A 57 4.48 -2.68 14.78
CA ARG A 57 5.82 -2.87 15.39
C ARG A 57 6.56 -4.12 14.93
N HIS A 58 5.87 -5.08 14.31
CA HIS A 58 6.45 -6.29 13.73
C HIS A 58 6.72 -6.16 12.23
N LEU A 59 6.57 -4.95 11.67
CA LEU A 59 6.93 -4.68 10.29
C LEU A 59 8.43 -4.97 10.07
N PRO A 60 8.78 -5.84 9.12
CA PRO A 60 10.18 -6.14 8.82
C PRO A 60 10.95 -4.89 8.37
N GLU A 61 12.17 -4.71 8.89
CA GLU A 61 13.06 -3.62 8.47
C GLU A 61 13.50 -3.73 7.00
N THR A 62 13.31 -4.91 6.37
CA THR A 62 13.64 -5.17 4.97
C THR A 62 12.92 -4.26 3.98
N PHE A 63 11.77 -3.68 4.37
CA PHE A 63 11.06 -2.69 3.57
C PHE A 63 11.73 -1.31 3.58
N GLY A 64 12.65 -1.04 4.51
CA GLY A 64 13.26 0.30 4.66
C GLY A 64 12.28 1.38 5.11
N VAL A 65 11.12 0.99 5.66
CA VAL A 65 10.04 1.88 6.07
C VAL A 65 9.78 1.73 7.56
N SER A 66 9.76 2.85 8.29
CA SER A 66 9.42 2.80 9.71
C SER A 66 7.94 2.43 9.93
N PRO A 67 7.61 1.66 10.99
CA PRO A 67 6.23 1.37 11.37
C PRO A 67 5.34 2.61 11.47
N ALA A 68 5.88 3.71 12.01
CA ALA A 68 5.16 4.97 12.15
C ALA A 68 4.85 5.62 10.78
N THR A 69 5.80 5.56 9.84
CA THR A 69 5.60 6.04 8.47
C THR A 69 4.52 5.21 7.75
N ALA A 70 4.59 3.87 7.85
CA ALA A 70 3.59 2.99 7.26
C ALA A 70 2.18 3.24 7.83
N HIS A 71 2.06 3.36 9.15
CA HIS A 71 0.78 3.63 9.81
C HIS A 71 0.19 4.99 9.40
N ARG A 72 1.00 6.07 9.40
CA ARG A 72 0.55 7.40 8.95
C ARG A 72 0.06 7.39 7.51
N ARG A 73 0.76 6.67 6.63
CA ARG A 73 0.39 6.54 5.22
C ARG A 73 -0.88 5.72 5.05
N PHE A 74 -1.02 4.62 5.78
CA PHE A 74 -2.26 3.85 5.84
C PHE A 74 -3.47 4.72 6.26
N ALA A 75 -3.34 5.50 7.33
CA ALA A 75 -4.41 6.39 7.79
C ALA A 75 -4.77 7.44 6.72
N ALA A 76 -3.78 8.14 6.18
CA ALA A 76 -4.00 9.17 5.15
C ALA A 76 -4.61 8.59 3.85
N TRP A 77 -4.20 7.38 3.45
CA TRP A 77 -4.79 6.69 2.31
C TRP A 77 -6.22 6.22 2.57
N THR A 78 -6.51 5.78 3.79
CA THR A 78 -7.85 5.39 4.20
C THR A 78 -8.79 6.58 4.18
N GLU A 79 -8.38 7.72 4.74
CA GLU A 79 -9.12 8.99 4.71
C GLU A 79 -9.32 9.50 3.27
N ALA A 80 -8.30 9.37 2.42
CA ALA A 80 -8.40 9.72 1.00
C ALA A 80 -9.27 8.73 0.19
N GLY A 81 -9.71 7.62 0.78
CA GLY A 81 -10.52 6.60 0.13
C GLY A 81 -9.76 5.77 -0.91
N LEU A 82 -8.44 5.64 -0.77
CA LEU A 82 -7.58 4.87 -1.68
C LEU A 82 -8.11 3.45 -1.90
N TRP A 83 -8.46 2.74 -0.83
CA TRP A 83 -8.89 1.34 -0.89
C TRP A 83 -10.13 1.15 -1.75
N ARG A 84 -11.08 2.09 -1.66
CA ARG A 84 -12.29 2.07 -2.49
C ARG A 84 -11.97 2.32 -3.96
N ARG A 85 -11.08 3.27 -4.26
CA ARG A 85 -10.67 3.55 -5.65
C ARG A 85 -9.88 2.39 -6.24
N LEU A 86 -9.01 1.77 -5.43
CA LEU A 86 -8.25 0.58 -5.84
C LEU A 86 -9.19 -0.58 -6.17
N HIS A 87 -10.20 -0.82 -5.33
CA HIS A 87 -11.22 -1.83 -5.60
C HIS A 87 -11.96 -1.59 -6.92
N GLN A 88 -12.35 -0.34 -7.19
CA GLN A 88 -13.01 0.00 -8.46
C GLN A 88 -12.08 -0.19 -9.66
N ALA A 89 -10.84 0.32 -9.59
CA ALA A 89 -9.86 0.15 -10.66
C ALA A 89 -9.55 -1.33 -10.96
N VAL A 90 -9.53 -2.16 -9.92
CA VAL A 90 -9.36 -3.61 -10.06
C VAL A 90 -10.57 -4.24 -10.71
N LEU A 91 -11.79 -3.89 -10.31
CA LEU A 91 -13.02 -4.38 -10.95
C LEU A 91 -13.12 -3.97 -12.42
N ASP A 92 -12.72 -2.75 -12.75
CA ASP A 92 -12.73 -2.22 -14.12
C ASP A 92 -11.71 -2.98 -15.02
N GLU A 93 -10.51 -3.25 -14.51
CA GLU A 93 -9.50 -4.06 -15.21
C GLU A 93 -9.89 -5.55 -15.27
N LEU A 94 -10.58 -6.06 -14.24
CA LEU A 94 -11.10 -7.43 -14.12
C LEU A 94 -12.22 -7.75 -15.10
N GLY A 95 -13.09 -6.77 -15.37
CA GLY A 95 -14.10 -6.88 -16.44
C GLY A 95 -13.47 -7.26 -17.79
N ALA A 96 -12.17 -7.02 -17.96
CA ALA A 96 -11.42 -7.36 -19.16
C ALA A 96 -10.57 -8.65 -19.06
N ARG A 97 -10.23 -9.18 -17.86
CA ARG A 97 -9.15 -10.19 -17.73
C ARG A 97 -9.37 -11.41 -16.81
N GLY A 98 -10.46 -11.48 -16.03
CA GLY A 98 -10.86 -12.75 -15.39
C GLY A 98 -9.91 -13.37 -14.34
N GLU A 99 -8.95 -12.63 -13.81
CA GLU A 99 -8.04 -13.09 -12.75
C GLU A 99 -7.94 -12.05 -11.62
N VAL A 100 -8.52 -12.28 -10.43
CA VAL A 100 -8.02 -11.68 -9.17
C VAL A 100 -8.49 -12.48 -7.95
N ASP A 101 -7.53 -13.04 -7.23
CA ASP A 101 -7.65 -13.34 -5.79
C ASP A 101 -6.90 -12.31 -4.92
N TRP A 102 -5.73 -11.85 -5.38
CA TRP A 102 -4.78 -11.11 -4.52
C TRP A 102 -5.18 -9.67 -4.20
N THR A 103 -5.61 -8.86 -5.18
CA THR A 103 -5.96 -7.47 -4.92
C THR A 103 -7.27 -7.33 -4.14
N SER A 104 -8.23 -8.24 -4.37
CA SER A 104 -9.46 -8.31 -3.56
C SER A 104 -9.12 -8.63 -2.10
N ALA A 105 -8.24 -9.60 -1.86
CA ALA A 105 -7.78 -9.93 -0.51
C ALA A 105 -7.12 -8.74 0.20
N ILE A 106 -6.33 -7.92 -0.52
CA ILE A 106 -5.73 -6.70 0.05
C ILE A 106 -6.80 -5.67 0.41
N VAL A 107 -7.77 -5.42 -0.47
CA VAL A 107 -8.88 -4.48 -0.21
C VAL A 107 -9.73 -4.94 0.96
N ASP A 108 -10.04 -6.23 1.03
CA ASP A 108 -10.82 -6.82 2.11
C ASP A 108 -10.08 -6.72 3.44
N ALA A 109 -8.78 -7.05 3.45
CA ALA A 109 -7.93 -6.89 4.63
C ALA A 109 -7.81 -5.42 5.08
N ALA A 110 -7.68 -4.49 4.14
CA ALA A 110 -7.68 -3.06 4.42
C ALA A 110 -9.00 -2.62 5.06
N SER A 111 -10.12 -3.08 4.50
CA SER A 111 -11.48 -2.76 4.98
C SER A 111 -11.74 -3.33 6.37
N VAL A 112 -11.31 -4.56 6.66
CA VAL A 112 -11.41 -5.18 7.99
C VAL A 112 -10.57 -4.41 9.01
N ARG A 113 -9.34 -4.03 8.66
CA ARG A 113 -8.46 -3.31 9.58
C ARG A 113 -8.87 -1.87 9.80
N ALA A 114 -9.37 -1.18 8.76
CA ALA A 114 -9.91 0.17 8.88
C ALA A 114 -11.09 0.22 9.86
N LYS A 115 -11.97 -0.79 9.85
CA LYS A 115 -13.07 -0.92 10.81
C LYS A 115 -12.62 -1.22 12.25
N LYS A 116 -11.42 -1.77 12.45
CA LYS A 116 -10.91 -2.22 13.76
C LYS A 116 -10.11 -1.15 14.52
N GLY A 117 -9.82 0.00 13.92
CA GLY A 117 -9.04 1.09 14.54
C GLY A 117 -9.80 2.02 15.49
N ASP A 118 -11.10 1.77 15.72
CA ASP A 118 -12.01 2.67 16.45
C ASP A 118 -12.31 2.24 17.91
N HIS A 119 -11.32 1.70 18.64
CA HIS A 119 -11.50 1.35 20.05
C HIS A 119 -10.32 1.72 20.93
#